data_AF-A0AA43I7H2-F1
#
_entry.id   AF-A0AA43I7H2-F1
#
_cell.length_a   1.000
_cell.length_b   1.000
_cell.length_c   1.000
_cell.angle_alpha   90.00
_cell.angle_beta   90.00
_cell.angle_gamma   90.00
#
_symmetry.space_group_name_H-M   'P 1'
#
loop_
_entity.id
_entity.type
_entity.pdbx_description
1 polymer ?
#
loop_
_entity_poly.entity_id
_entity_poly.type
_entity_poly.pdbx_seq_one_letter_code
_entity_poly.pdbx_strand_id
1 'polypeptide(L)'
;MKEFKCPNCGAKLKSMQVNKTFKGREIIECEFCLSQFELELKAENQTRDNSAAKASKKMMQDIKNKVAESNLEKLEREYEEELRIAEEEERAKQLAIEEQAKLNTQVQLIIGGFIGIILFLLIVF
;
A
#
# COMPACT_ATOMS: atom_id res chain seq x y z
N MET A 1 44.37 -12.48 4.04
CA MET A 1 43.42 -11.35 4.00
C MET A 1 42.08 -11.91 3.53
N LYS A 2 40.98 -11.70 4.26
CA LYS A 2 39.64 -12.17 3.83
C LYS A 2 39.08 -11.17 2.83
N GLU A 3 38.81 -11.60 1.59
CA GLU A 3 38.10 -10.80 0.58
C GLU A 3 36.60 -10.84 0.89
N PHE A 4 35.94 -9.68 0.90
CA PHE A 4 34.48 -9.58 1.05
C PHE A 4 33.86 -9.10 -0.25
N LYS A 5 32.64 -9.57 -0.58
CA LYS A 5 31.86 -9.06 -1.70
C LYS A 5 30.75 -8.17 -1.16
N CYS A 6 30.55 -7.00 -1.77
CA CYS A 6 29.40 -6.17 -1.47
C CYS A 6 28.11 -6.94 -1.80
N PRO A 7 27.14 -7.04 -0.88
CA PRO A 7 25.87 -7.74 -1.15
C PRO A 7 25.01 -7.04 -2.21
N ASN A 8 25.21 -5.73 -2.43
CA ASN A 8 24.41 -4.96 -3.37
C ASN A 8 24.96 -4.98 -4.80
N CYS A 9 26.26 -4.72 -4.98
CA CYS A 9 26.88 -4.62 -6.32
C CYS A 9 27.85 -5.76 -6.66
N GLY A 10 28.14 -6.66 -5.72
CA GLY A 10 29.07 -7.78 -5.92
C GLY A 10 30.55 -7.39 -6.00
N ALA A 11 30.89 -6.10 -5.91
CA ALA A 11 32.27 -5.62 -5.94
C ALA A 11 33.10 -6.20 -4.79
N LYS A 12 34.36 -6.53 -5.07
CA LYS A 12 35.29 -7.05 -4.07
C LYS A 12 35.83 -5.89 -3.22
N LEU A 13 35.55 -5.93 -1.92
CA LEU A 13 36.01 -4.95 -0.95
C LEU A 13 37.24 -5.49 -0.21
N LYS A 14 38.30 -4.67 -0.12
CA LYS A 14 39.47 -4.94 0.72
C LYS A 14 39.14 -4.48 2.14
N SER A 15 39.45 -5.31 3.13
CA SER A 15 38.97 -5.28 4.52
C SER A 15 39.42 -4.08 5.37
N MET A 16 39.65 -2.89 4.80
CA MET A 16 40.24 -1.74 5.49
C MET A 16 39.43 -0.45 5.31
N GLN A 17 38.10 -0.56 5.29
CA GLN A 17 37.19 0.59 5.29
C GLN A 17 36.05 0.36 6.28
N VAL A 18 36.38 0.32 7.58
CA VAL A 18 35.40 0.37 8.67
C VAL A 18 35.24 1.83 9.05
N ASN A 19 34.13 2.45 8.64
CA ASN A 19 33.97 3.90 8.78
C ASN A 19 33.24 4.32 10.07
N LYS A 20 32.60 3.41 10.80
CA LYS A 20 32.05 3.64 12.15
C LYS A 20 31.63 2.34 12.83
N THR A 21 32.01 2.18 14.10
CA THR A 21 31.44 1.19 15.03
C THR A 21 30.32 1.85 15.82
N PHE A 22 29.09 1.33 15.75
CA PHE A 22 27.98 1.81 16.58
C PHE A 22 27.37 0.63 17.32
N LYS A 23 27.36 0.68 18.67
CA LYS A 23 26.85 -0.38 19.56
C LYS A 23 27.41 -1.80 19.28
N GLY A 24 28.69 -1.91 18.97
CA GLY A 24 29.36 -3.20 18.74
C GLY A 24 29.06 -3.85 17.38
N ARG A 25 28.45 -3.10 16.45
CA ARG A 25 28.26 -3.50 15.06
C ARG A 25 29.18 -2.69 14.15
N GLU A 26 29.85 -3.37 13.24
CA GLU A 26 30.67 -2.75 12.20
C GLU A 26 29.79 -2.46 10.98
N ILE A 27 29.58 -1.18 10.69
CA ILE A 27 28.89 -0.73 9.47
C ILE A 27 29.96 -0.47 8.42
N ILE A 28 29.85 -1.17 7.30
CA ILE A 28 30.75 -1.02 6.14
C ILE A 28 29.97 -0.32 5.04
N GLU A 29 30.56 0.72 4.47
CA GLU A 29 30.04 1.41 3.31
C GLU A 29 30.81 0.95 2.06
N CYS A 30 30.09 0.56 1.01
CA CYS A 30 30.72 0.16 -0.24
C CYS A 30 31.14 1.40 -1.04
N GLU A 31 32.42 1.56 -1.37
CA GLU A 31 32.89 2.67 -2.22
C GLU A 31 32.32 2.66 -3.65
N PHE A 32 31.88 1.50 -4.15
CA PHE A 32 31.39 1.35 -5.53
C PHE A 32 29.93 1.74 -5.71
N CYS A 33 29.07 1.42 -4.74
CA CYS A 33 27.63 1.69 -4.82
C CYS A 33 27.08 2.50 -3.64
N LEU A 34 27.95 2.92 -2.73
CA LEU A 34 27.66 3.71 -1.53
C LEU A 34 26.60 3.07 -0.61
N SER A 35 26.33 1.77 -0.78
CA SER A 35 25.41 1.05 0.10
C SER A 35 26.10 0.72 1.42
N GLN A 36 25.42 1.01 2.52
CA GLN A 36 25.85 0.64 3.87
C GLN A 36 25.24 -0.71 4.26
N PHE A 37 26.04 -1.59 4.85
CA PHE A 37 25.57 -2.87 5.36
C PHE A 37 26.34 -3.30 6.62
N GLU A 38 25.67 -4.08 7.46
CA GLU A 38 26.22 -4.61 8.70
C GLU A 38 26.95 -5.93 8.40
N LEU A 39 28.22 -6.04 8.83
CA LEU A 39 28.94 -7.31 8.75
C LEU A 39 28.78 -8.05 10.09
N GLU A 40 27.92 -9.07 10.13
CA GLU A 40 27.88 -9.99 11.26
C GLU A 40 29.16 -10.84 11.24
N LEU A 41 30.15 -10.48 12.05
CA LEU A 41 31.28 -11.33 12.38
C LEU A 41 30.74 -12.57 13.10
N LYS A 42 30.41 -13.62 12.33
CA LYS A 42 30.17 -14.94 12.87
C LYS A 42 31.48 -15.43 13.46
N ALA A 43 31.63 -15.25 14.78
CA ALA A 43 32.60 -15.99 15.56
C ALA A 43 32.28 -17.48 15.37
N GLU A 44 33.20 -18.15 14.68
CA GLU A 44 33.16 -19.54 14.32
C GLU A 44 33.24 -20.39 15.60
N ASN A 45 32.08 -20.79 16.13
CA ASN A 45 31.95 -21.83 17.15
C ASN A 45 30.69 -22.64 16.86
N GLN A 46 30.77 -23.47 15.81
CA GLN A 46 29.85 -24.59 15.60
C GLN A 46 30.65 -25.88 15.71
N THR A 47 30.56 -26.58 16.84
CA THR A 47 30.54 -28.05 16.83
C THR A 47 29.93 -28.58 18.13
N ARG A 48 29.01 -29.53 17.95
CA ARG A 48 28.22 -30.32 18.91
C ARG A 48 26.88 -29.72 19.33
N ASP A 49 25.90 -30.61 19.24
CA ASP A 49 24.49 -30.50 19.62
C ASP A 49 23.56 -29.80 18.64
N ASN A 50 23.21 -30.48 17.53
CA ASN A 50 21.96 -30.19 16.81
C ASN A 50 21.39 -31.41 16.07
N SER A 51 21.19 -32.50 16.82
CA SER A 51 20.35 -33.63 16.36
C SER A 51 18.87 -33.51 16.82
N ALA A 52 18.51 -32.44 17.55
CA ALA A 52 17.15 -32.20 18.07
C ALA A 52 16.37 -31.06 17.35
N ALA A 53 17.02 -30.23 16.53
CA ALA A 53 16.42 -29.00 15.98
C ALA A 53 15.58 -29.17 14.68
N LYS A 54 15.32 -30.40 14.22
CA LYS A 54 14.56 -30.65 12.97
C LYS A 54 13.05 -30.85 13.14
N ALA A 55 12.55 -31.08 14.36
CA ALA A 55 11.11 -31.26 14.61
C ALA A 55 10.36 -29.94 14.89
N SER A 56 11.03 -28.93 15.45
CA SER A 56 10.40 -27.67 15.88
C SER A 56 10.17 -26.65 14.75
N LYS A 57 10.91 -26.78 13.64
CA LYS A 57 10.81 -25.84 12.49
C LYS A 57 9.54 -26.04 11.65
N LYS A 58 8.98 -27.26 11.61
CA LYS A 58 7.76 -27.57 10.84
C LYS A 58 6.51 -27.01 11.53
N MET A 59 6.40 -27.20 12.85
CA MET A 59 5.27 -26.69 13.64
C MET A 59 5.20 -25.15 13.64
N MET A 60 6.34 -24.47 13.63
CA MET A 60 6.39 -23.00 13.54
C MET A 60 6.05 -22.47 12.12
N GLN A 61 6.19 -23.28 11.07
CA GLN A 61 5.81 -22.91 9.70
C GLN A 61 4.31 -23.10 9.44
N ASP A 62 3.70 -24.16 9.99
CA ASP A 62 2.26 -24.40 9.88
C ASP A 62 1.42 -23.30 10.57
N ILE A 63 1.91 -22.75 11.69
CA ILE A 63 1.25 -21.63 12.38
C ILE A 63 1.30 -20.35 11.53
N LYS A 64 2.42 -20.06 10.88
CA LYS A 64 2.55 -18.85 10.04
C LYS A 64 1.63 -18.89 8.82
N ASN A 65 1.49 -20.06 8.19
CA ASN A 65 0.60 -20.21 7.04
C ASN A 65 -0.87 -20.03 7.46
N LYS A 66 -1.30 -20.61 8.59
CA LYS A 66 -2.67 -20.43 9.11
C LYS A 66 -2.99 -18.99 9.50
N VAL A 67 -2.03 -18.27 10.08
CA VAL A 67 -2.20 -16.85 10.42
C VAL A 67 -2.24 -15.99 9.14
N ALA A 68 -1.45 -16.33 8.13
CA ALA A 68 -1.50 -15.65 6.83
C ALA A 68 -2.85 -15.86 6.11
N GLU A 69 -3.37 -17.09 6.11
CA GLU A 69 -4.67 -17.43 5.52
C GLU A 69 -5.84 -16.70 6.23
N SER A 70 -5.85 -16.69 7.57
CA SER A 70 -6.90 -16.00 8.33
C SER A 70 -6.90 -14.48 8.16
N ASN A 71 -5.71 -13.86 8.05
CA ASN A 71 -5.63 -12.42 7.79
C ASN A 71 -6.10 -12.06 6.36
N LEU A 72 -5.83 -12.93 5.38
CA LEU A 72 -6.32 -12.78 4.01
C LEU A 72 -7.85 -12.82 3.96
N GLU A 73 -8.49 -13.80 4.63
CA GLU A 73 -9.95 -13.91 4.69
C GLU A 73 -10.63 -12.73 5.43
N LYS A 74 -9.93 -12.13 6.41
CA LYS A 74 -10.42 -10.90 7.06
C LYS A 74 -10.34 -9.70 6.13
N LEU A 75 -9.24 -9.57 5.38
CA LEU A 75 -9.01 -8.48 4.43
C LEU A 75 -10.00 -8.54 3.25
N GLU A 76 -10.29 -9.74 2.74
CA GLU A 76 -11.28 -9.93 1.66
C GLU A 76 -12.69 -9.51 2.12
N ARG A 77 -13.09 -9.87 3.34
CA ARG A 77 -14.38 -9.44 3.90
C ARG A 77 -14.47 -7.93 4.13
N GLU A 78 -13.41 -7.32 4.67
CA GLU A 78 -13.37 -5.85 4.85
C GLU A 78 -13.46 -5.14 3.49
N TYR A 79 -12.77 -5.65 2.47
CA TYR A 79 -12.83 -5.10 1.12
C TYR A 79 -14.21 -5.26 0.46
N GLU A 80 -14.88 -6.41 0.62
CA GLU A 80 -16.25 -6.62 0.13
C GLU A 80 -17.25 -5.69 0.83
N GLU A 81 -17.08 -5.44 2.13
CA GLU A 81 -17.92 -4.54 2.91
C GLU A 81 -17.73 -3.08 2.47
N GLU A 82 -16.49 -2.63 2.25
CA GLU A 82 -16.19 -1.30 1.68
C GLU A 82 -16.81 -1.12 0.29
N LEU A 83 -16.73 -2.15 -0.56
CA LEU A 83 -17.29 -2.10 -1.92
C LEU A 83 -18.82 -1.92 -1.90
N ARG A 84 -19.51 -2.59 -0.97
CA ARG A 84 -20.96 -2.44 -0.79
C ARG A 84 -21.35 -1.03 -0.33
N ILE A 85 -20.60 -0.45 0.60
CA ILE A 85 -20.86 0.91 1.09
C ILE A 85 -20.68 1.93 -0.04
N ALA A 86 -19.63 1.76 -0.86
CA ALA A 86 -19.39 2.65 -2.01
C ALA A 86 -20.52 2.60 -3.05
N GLU A 87 -21.08 1.41 -3.34
CA GLU A 87 -22.21 1.27 -4.28
C GLU A 87 -23.49 1.95 -3.73
N GLU A 88 -23.75 1.82 -2.43
CA GLU A 88 -24.89 2.49 -1.77
C GLU A 88 -24.75 4.03 -1.82
N GLU A 89 -23.53 4.56 -1.64
CA GLU A 89 -23.26 6.00 -1.75
C GLU A 89 -23.45 6.52 -3.18
N GLU A 90 -23.01 5.78 -4.21
CA GLU A 90 -23.22 6.15 -5.61
C GLU A 90 -24.71 6.17 -5.98
N ARG A 91 -25.50 5.19 -5.51
CA ARG A 91 -26.96 5.17 -5.74
C ARG A 91 -27.66 6.36 -5.09
N ALA A 92 -27.27 6.73 -3.87
CA ALA A 92 -27.83 7.91 -3.19
C ALA A 92 -27.53 9.21 -3.95
N LYS A 93 -26.31 9.35 -4.49
CA LYS A 93 -25.91 10.51 -5.30
C LYS A 93 -26.71 10.63 -6.59
N GLN A 94 -27.00 9.51 -7.27
CA GLN A 94 -27.80 9.54 -8.50
C GLN A 94 -29.25 9.97 -8.25
N LEU A 95 -29.87 9.51 -7.17
CA LEU A 95 -31.25 9.91 -6.81
C LEU A 95 -31.37 11.42 -6.60
N ALA A 96 -30.38 12.06 -5.95
CA ALA A 96 -30.37 13.50 -5.73
C ALA A 96 -30.24 14.31 -7.05
N ILE A 97 -29.50 13.79 -8.03
CA ILE A 97 -29.34 14.44 -9.35
C ILE A 97 -30.65 14.35 -10.16
N GLU A 98 -31.35 13.21 -10.10
CA GLU A 98 -32.63 13.03 -10.80
C GLU A 98 -33.71 14.01 -10.28
N GLU A 99 -33.76 14.24 -8.96
CA GLU A 99 -34.69 15.20 -8.37
C GLU A 99 -34.38 16.65 -8.80
N GLN A 100 -33.11 17.04 -8.89
CA GLN A 100 -32.74 18.38 -9.38
C GLN A 100 -33.06 18.59 -10.87
N ALA A 101 -32.88 17.57 -11.70
CA ALA A 101 -33.22 17.65 -13.12
C ALA A 101 -34.73 17.91 -13.35
N LYS A 102 -35.60 17.31 -12.52
CA LYS A 102 -37.06 17.54 -12.56
C LYS A 102 -37.46 18.98 -12.19
N LEU A 103 -36.74 19.62 -11.25
CA LEU A 103 -36.99 21.02 -10.90
C LEU A 103 -36.58 21.99 -12.02
N ASN A 104 -35.40 21.78 -12.61
CA ASN A 104 -34.88 22.66 -13.66
C ASN A 104 -35.77 22.67 -14.92
N THR A 105 -36.33 21.51 -15.29
CA THR A 105 -37.23 21.38 -16.44
C THR A 105 -38.57 22.08 -16.23
N GLN A 106 -39.16 21.98 -15.04
CA GLN A 106 -40.39 22.73 -14.72
C GLN A 106 -40.15 24.25 -14.71
N VAL A 107 -39.05 24.70 -14.13
CA VAL A 107 -38.69 26.12 -14.10
C VAL A 107 -38.49 26.67 -15.52
N GLN A 108 -37.84 25.91 -16.41
CA GLN A 108 -37.61 26.33 -17.80
C GLN A 108 -38.90 26.48 -18.61
N LEU A 109 -39.89 25.59 -18.39
CA LEU A 109 -41.21 25.71 -19.00
C LEU A 109 -41.95 26.99 -18.54
N ILE A 110 -41.89 27.31 -17.24
CA ILE A 110 -42.52 28.51 -16.69
C ILE A 110 -41.85 29.78 -17.23
N ILE A 111 -40.51 29.82 -17.23
CA ILE A 111 -39.74 30.96 -17.76
C ILE A 111 -40.01 31.14 -19.27
N GLY A 112 -40.00 30.06 -20.05
CA GLY A 112 -40.29 30.10 -21.48
C GLY A 112 -41.70 30.61 -21.79
N GLY A 113 -42.70 30.20 -21.01
CA GLY A 113 -44.08 30.70 -21.13
C GLY A 113 -44.19 32.19 -20.80
N PHE A 114 -43.53 32.65 -19.74
CA PHE A 114 -43.58 34.07 -19.32
C PHE A 114 -42.93 35.00 -20.35
N ILE A 115 -41.82 34.59 -20.97
CA ILE A 115 -41.17 35.35 -22.05
C ILE A 115 -42.11 35.52 -23.25
N GLY A 116 -42.85 34.47 -23.63
CA GLY A 116 -43.82 34.52 -24.72
C GLY A 116 -44.94 35.55 -24.47
N ILE A 117 -45.46 35.61 -23.24
CA ILE A 117 -46.52 36.56 -22.87
C ILE A 117 -46.01 38.00 -22.90
N ILE A 118 -44.80 38.27 -22.39
CA ILE A 118 -44.22 39.62 -22.43
C ILE A 118 -44.03 40.09 -23.87
N LEU A 119 -43.49 39.23 -24.74
CA LEU A 119 -43.30 39.58 -26.15
C LEU A 119 -44.61 39.87 -26.86
N PHE A 120 -45.67 39.11 -26.56
CA PHE A 120 -46.99 39.37 -27.11
C PHE A 120 -47.56 40.73 -26.66
N LEU A 121 -47.43 41.06 -25.38
CA LEU A 121 -47.87 42.35 -24.85
C LEU A 121 -47.16 43.53 -25.50
N LEU A 122 -45.86 43.41 -25.80
CA LEU A 122 -45.08 44.44 -26.50
C LEU A 122 -45.49 44.67 -27.96
N ILE A 123 -46.08 43.67 -28.62
CA ILE A 123 -46.55 43.80 -30.02
C ILE A 123 -47.92 44.47 -30.08
N VAL A 124 -48.77 44.22 -29.08
CA VAL A 124 -50.14 44.76 -29.03
C VAL A 124 -50.16 46.23 -28.61
N PHE A 125 -49.21 46.65 -27.78
CA PHE A 125 -49.07 48.03 -27.30
C PHE A 125 -48.37 48.93 -28.32
#